data_AF-A0A658Z417-F1
#
_entry.id   AF-A0A658Z417-F1
#
_cell.length_a   1.000
_cell.length_b   1.000
_cell.length_c   1.000
_cell.angle_alpha   90.00
_cell.angle_beta   90.00
_cell.angle_gamma   90.00
#
_symmetry.space_group_name_H-M   'P 1'
#
loop_
_entity.id
_entity.type
_entity.pdbx_description
1 polymer ?
#
loop_
_entity_poly.entity_id
_entity_poly.type
_entity_poly.pdbx_seq_one_letter_code
_entity_poly.pdbx_strand_id
1 'polypeptide(L)' 'MIDPRTPEGRMTLRYRGYRTEVLLRELGLDPEDETRQHQSRDELIAQLVAMKLPLNR' A
#
# COMPACT_ATOMS: atom_id res chain seq x y z
N MET A 1 14.30 6.76 5.19
CA MET A 1 14.99 5.91 4.18
C MET A 1 14.36 4.53 4.28
N ILE A 2 13.89 3.95 3.17
CA ILE A 2 13.31 2.59 3.16
C ILE A 2 14.47 1.60 3.05
N ASP A 3 14.53 0.62 3.96
CA ASP A 3 15.55 -0.44 3.89
C ASP A 3 15.07 -1.59 2.99
N PRO A 4 15.65 -1.79 1.79
CA PRO A 4 15.26 -2.88 0.89
C PRO A 4 15.64 -4.27 1.40
N ARG A 5 16.31 -4.39 2.56
CA ARG A 5 16.68 -5.67 3.16
C ARG A 5 15.58 -6.23 4.05
N THR A 6 14.70 -5.39 4.58
CA THR A 6 13.56 -5.85 5.38
C THR A 6 12.41 -6.34 4.48
N PRO A 7 11.59 -7.31 4.93
CA PRO A 7 10.37 -7.69 4.22
C PRO A 7 9.46 -6.49 3.96
N GLU A 8 9.30 -5.63 4.98
CA GLU A 8 8.55 -4.37 4.91
C GLU A 8 9.08 -3.45 3.80
N GLY A 9 10.37 -3.11 3.81
CA GLY A 9 10.93 -2.20 2.84
C GLY A 9 10.91 -2.76 1.42
N ARG A 10 11.06 -4.07 1.23
CA ARG A 10 10.86 -4.73 -0.08
C ARG A 10 9.43 -4.54 -0.58
N MET A 11 8.43 -4.75 0.28
CA MET A 11 7.03 -4.57 -0.11
C MET A 11 6.70 -3.11 -0.39
N THR A 12 7.18 -2.18 0.44
CA THR A 12 7.00 -0.74 0.22
C THR A 12 7.57 -0.32 -1.13
N LEU A 13 8.78 -0.77 -1.49
CA LEU A 13 9.39 -0.45 -2.79
C LEU A 13 8.63 -1.09 -3.96
N ARG A 14 8.12 -2.32 -3.80
CA ARG A 14 7.27 -2.97 -4.81
C ARG A 14 6.02 -2.14 -5.09
N TYR A 15 5.27 -1.74 -4.05
CA TYR A 15 4.05 -0.97 -4.22
C TYR A 15 4.30 0.48 -4.70
N ARG A 16 5.48 1.06 -4.43
CA ARG A 16 5.91 2.33 -5.03
C ARG A 16 6.07 2.27 -6.56
N GLY A 17 6.18 1.07 -7.14
CA GLY A 17 6.16 0.90 -8.60
C GLY A 17 4.75 0.90 -9.19
N TYR A 18 3.69 0.79 -8.39
CA TYR A 18 2.32 0.63 -8.87
C TYR A 18 1.58 1.95 -9.00
N ARG A 19 0.61 2.01 -9.92
CA ARG A 19 -0.34 3.12 -10.01
C ARG A 19 -1.26 3.13 -8.79
N THR A 20 -1.72 4.32 -8.38
CA THR A 20 -2.65 4.48 -7.26
C THR A 20 -3.92 3.63 -7.42
N GLU A 21 -4.45 3.53 -8.64
CA GLU A 21 -5.62 2.70 -8.96
C GLU A 21 -5.43 1.22 -8.58
N VAL A 22 -4.21 0.69 -8.79
CA VAL A 22 -3.87 -0.69 -8.43
C VAL A 22 -3.81 -0.84 -6.92
N LEU A 23 -3.24 0.15 -6.21
CA LEU A 23 -3.17 0.13 -4.75
C LEU A 23 -4.57 0.14 -4.13
N LEU A 24 -5.48 0.96 -4.66
CA LEU A 24 -6.87 1.05 -4.21
C LEU A 24 -7.60 -0.27 -4.41
N ARG A 25 -7.51 -0.87 -5.60
CA ARG A 25 -8.13 -2.16 -5.89
C ARG A 25 -7.61 -3.29 -5.00
N GLU A 26 -6.31 -3.32 -4.71
CA GLU A 26 -5.71 -4.29 -3.78
C GLU A 26 -6.20 -4.11 -2.34
N LEU A 27 -6.58 -2.88 -1.95
CA LEU A 27 -7.22 -2.57 -0.66
C LEU A 27 -8.75 -2.81 -0.67
N GLY A 28 -9.32 -3.26 -1.80
CA GLY A 28 -10.77 -3.41 -1.96
C GLY A 28 -11.52 -2.08 -2.08
N LEU A 29 -10.81 -1.00 -2.43
CA LEU A 29 -11.37 0.33 -2.65
C LEU A 29 -11.62 0.56 -4.15
N ASP A 30 -12.74 1.22 -4.46
CA ASP A 30 -13.05 1.63 -5.82
C ASP A 30 -12.26 2.92 -6.18
N PRO A 31 -11.44 2.93 -7.24
CA PRO A 31 -10.74 4.13 -7.68
C PRO A 31 -11.66 5.23 -8.21
N GLU A 32 -12.88 4.89 -8.66
CA GLU A 32 -13.85 5.84 -9.21
C GLU A 32 -14.84 6.36 -8.16
N ASP A 33 -14.79 5.83 -6.93
CA ASP A 33 -15.61 6.32 -5.82
C ASP A 33 -15.11 7.69 -5.34
N GLU A 34 -15.82 8.74 -5.75
CA GLU A 34 -15.55 10.12 -5.33
C GLU A 34 -15.89 10.39 -3.86
N THR A 35 -16.71 9.54 -3.24
CA THR A 35 -17.14 9.68 -1.83
C THR A 35 -16.13 9.09 -0.85
N ARG A 36 -15.14 8.34 -1.35
CA ARG A 36 -14.11 7.70 -0.52
C ARG A 36 -13.24 8.72 0.19
N GLN A 37 -12.73 8.32 1.35
CA GLN A 37 -11.69 9.10 2.01
C GLN A 37 -10.42 9.11 1.15
N HIS A 38 -9.95 10.31 0.83
CA HIS A 38 -8.75 10.50 0.04
C HIS A 38 -7.52 10.31 0.92
N GLN A 39 -6.84 9.18 0.74
CA GLN A 39 -5.56 8.87 1.36
C GLN A 39 -4.43 9.19 0.38
N SER A 40 -3.30 9.64 0.90
CA SER A 40 -2.08 9.81 0.12
C SER A 40 -1.56 8.46 -0.37
N ARG A 41 -0.74 8.50 -1.43
CA ARG A 41 -0.17 7.28 -2.00
C ARG A 41 0.69 6.52 -0.99
N ASP A 42 1.47 7.21 -0.17
CA ASP A 42 2.28 6.56 0.86
C ASP A 42 1.41 5.91 1.96
N GLU A 43 0.27 6.51 2.33
CA GLU A 43 -0.68 5.88 3.28
C GLU A 43 -1.35 4.62 2.73
N LEU A 44 -1.69 4.60 1.43
CA LEU A 44 -2.20 3.40 0.78
C LEU A 44 -1.16 2.28 0.77
N ILE A 45 0.10 2.62 0.48
CA ILE A 45 1.21 1.67 0.52
C ILE A 45 1.41 1.14 1.94
N ALA A 46 1.39 1.99 2.95
CA ALA A 46 1.55 1.59 4.34
C ALA A 46 0.45 0.59 4.78
N GLN A 47 -0.80 0.84 4.39
CA GLN A 47 -1.92 -0.07 4.66
C GLN A 47 -1.74 -1.43 3.97
N LEU A 48 -1.35 -1.45 2.70
CA LEU A 48 -1.08 -2.70 1.98
C LEU A 48 0.04 -3.50 2.61
N VAL A 49 1.12 -2.83 2.99
CA VAL A 49 2.26 -3.44 3.67
C VAL A 49 1.83 -4.04 5.00
N ALA A 50 1.08 -3.30 5.82
CA ALA A 50 0.54 -3.78 7.10
C ALA A 50 -0.46 -4.93 6.94
N MET A 51 -1.28 -4.92 5.88
CA MET A 51 -2.26 -5.99 5.62
C MET A 51 -1.59 -7.30 5.18
N LYS A 52 -0.50 -7.22 4.41
CA LYS A 52 0.12 -8.38 3.76
C LYS A 52 1.32 -8.94 4.53
N LEU A 53 1.96 -8.15 5.39
CA LEU A 53 2.91 -8.66 6.35
C LEU A 53 2.12 -9.10 7.58
N PRO A 54 1.89 -10.41 7.77
CA PRO A 54 1.30 -10.87 9.02
C PRO A 54 2.18 -10.36 10.16
N LEU A 55 1.53 -9.86 11.21
CA LEU A 55 2.20 -9.56 12.46
C LEU A 55 2.83 -10.89 12.92
N ASN A 56 4.13 -11.08 12.71
CA ASN A 56 4.87 -12.10 13.44
C ASN A 56 4.88 -11.64 14.90
N ARG A 57 3.82 -11.98 15.63
CA ARG A 57 3.77 -12.06 17.09
C ARG A 57 4.19 -13.44 17.52
#